data_AF-A0A7S0VKE3-F1
#
_entry.id   AF-A0A7S0VKE3-F1
#
_cell.length_a   1.000
_cell.length_b   1.000
_cell.length_c   1.000
_cell.angle_alpha   90.00
_cell.angle_beta   90.00
_cell.angle_gamma   90.00
#
_symmetry.space_group_name_H-M   'P 1'
#
loop_
_entity.id
_entity.type
_entity.pdbx_description
1 polymer ?
#
loop_
_entity_poly.entity_id
_entity_poly.type
_entity_poly.pdbx_seq_one_letter_code
_entity_poly.pdbx_strand_id
1 'polypeptide(L)'
;DAPPAGAPDTVAAAAEQHKREMEAKQRAVLGDEDKEGASCPLCVEEMDLTDMSFFPCPCGYQVCLLCFNYIQNEGNKQCPACRTEYKEDNFKTNTPPEKTKKDAGSADDDEGGWEKGGSKRTGKAQARERKQGVTFPGFTGRVHEMLHQAVDIGHVTKGDLDDRALADLKHLPERGAVAVLSEFMKKDMTRIRNKSAFLNGIICRVQEELAR
;
A
#
# COMPACT_ATOMS: atom_id res chain seq x y z
N ASP A 1 -69.38 34.37 14.99
CA ASP A 1 -68.13 34.40 14.22
C ASP A 1 -67.05 35.11 15.00
N ALA A 2 -66.18 34.41 15.73
CA ALA A 2 -65.05 33.58 15.30
C ALA A 2 -63.75 34.36 15.62
N PRO A 3 -62.85 33.86 16.49
CA PRO A 3 -61.61 34.55 16.84
C PRO A 3 -60.57 34.45 15.71
N PRO A 4 -59.71 35.47 15.51
CA PRO A 4 -58.65 35.40 14.52
C PRO A 4 -57.54 34.42 14.94
N ALA A 5 -57.02 33.75 13.91
CA ALA A 5 -56.15 32.59 13.93
C ALA A 5 -54.78 32.83 14.60
N GLY A 6 -54.21 31.73 15.08
CA GLY A 6 -53.02 31.70 15.92
C GLY A 6 -51.76 32.23 15.25
N ALA A 7 -50.97 32.94 16.04
CA ALA A 7 -49.58 33.23 15.73
C ALA A 7 -48.78 31.92 15.75
N PRO A 8 -47.92 31.63 14.76
CA PRO A 8 -47.08 30.46 14.80
C PRO A 8 -46.03 30.59 15.91
N ASP A 9 -45.97 29.58 16.77
CA ASP A 9 -45.06 29.38 17.90
C ASP A 9 -43.65 29.95 17.69
N THR A 10 -43.36 31.05 18.38
CA THR A 10 -42.03 31.69 18.44
C THR A 10 -40.95 30.75 18.96
N VAL A 11 -41.34 29.74 19.74
CA VAL A 11 -40.44 28.73 20.33
C VAL A 11 -39.96 27.73 19.28
N ALA A 12 -40.84 27.30 18.36
CA ALA A 12 -40.48 26.40 17.26
C ALA A 12 -39.56 27.10 16.26
N ALA A 13 -39.83 28.38 15.96
CA ALA A 13 -38.97 29.20 15.12
C ALA A 13 -37.57 29.43 15.74
N ALA A 14 -37.52 29.65 17.06
CA ALA A 14 -36.25 29.81 17.79
C ALA A 14 -35.42 28.51 17.83
N ALA A 15 -36.06 27.35 17.97
CA ALA A 15 -35.38 26.05 17.94
C ALA A 15 -34.76 25.76 16.57
N GLU A 16 -35.47 26.04 15.48
CA GLU A 16 -34.96 25.89 14.11
C GLU A 16 -33.81 26.86 13.83
N GLN A 17 -33.88 28.09 14.35
CA GLN A 17 -32.79 29.05 14.24
C GLN A 17 -31.53 28.57 14.99
N HIS A 18 -31.69 28.02 16.20
CA HIS A 18 -30.58 27.44 16.96
C HIS A 18 -29.97 26.22 16.25
N LYS A 19 -30.81 25.34 15.68
CA LYS A 19 -30.36 24.18 14.91
C LYS A 19 -29.54 24.59 13.69
N ARG A 20 -30.02 25.58 12.92
CA ARG A 20 -29.27 26.16 11.80
C ARG A 20 -27.96 26.81 12.23
N GLU A 21 -27.94 27.50 13.36
CA GLU A 21 -26.72 28.09 13.90
C GLU A 21 -25.70 27.01 14.31
N MET A 22 -26.16 25.92 14.91
CA MET A 22 -25.32 24.78 15.28
C MET A 22 -24.81 24.01 14.04
N GLU A 23 -25.65 23.79 13.02
CA GLU A 23 -25.24 23.21 11.74
C GLU A 23 -24.26 24.13 10.99
N ALA A 24 -24.46 25.45 11.02
CA ALA A 24 -23.54 26.43 10.45
C ALA A 24 -22.20 26.48 11.20
N LYS A 25 -22.22 26.37 12.53
CA LYS A 25 -21.01 26.23 13.37
C LYS A 25 -20.29 24.90 13.11
N GLN A 26 -21.02 23.79 12.96
CA GLN A 26 -20.43 22.51 12.55
C GLN A 26 -19.77 22.62 11.17
N ARG A 27 -20.40 23.30 10.21
CA ARG A 27 -19.82 23.56 8.89
C ARG A 27 -18.64 24.52 8.90
N ALA A 28 -18.60 25.48 9.83
CA ALA A 28 -17.48 26.41 9.98
C ALA A 28 -16.27 25.78 10.69
N VAL A 29 -16.49 24.80 11.59
CA VAL A 29 -15.41 24.02 12.23
C VAL A 29 -14.89 22.95 11.28
N LEU A 30 -15.75 22.33 10.47
CA LEU A 30 -15.39 21.41 9.38
C LEU A 30 -15.11 22.20 8.08
N GLY A 31 -14.32 23.25 8.21
CA GLY A 31 -13.91 24.10 7.11
C GLY A 31 -13.41 23.29 5.92
N ASP A 32 -13.86 23.72 4.74
CA ASP A 32 -13.44 23.31 3.41
C ASP A 32 -11.93 23.58 3.23
N GLU A 33 -11.10 22.65 3.72
CA GLU A 33 -9.69 22.52 3.38
C GLU A 33 -9.38 21.11 2.86
N ASP A 34 -10.35 20.50 2.18
CA ASP A 34 -10.04 19.56 1.09
C ASP A 34 -9.68 20.35 -0.17
N LYS A 35 -8.75 21.31 -0.03
CA LYS A 35 -7.76 21.48 -1.08
C LYS A 35 -6.87 20.26 -0.96
N GLU A 36 -7.41 19.13 -1.40
CA GLU A 36 -6.83 17.80 -1.51
C GLU A 36 -5.49 17.96 -2.21
N GLY A 37 -4.46 18.30 -1.44
CA GLY A 37 -3.08 18.15 -1.81
C GLY A 37 -2.92 16.66 -1.91
N ALA A 38 -3.01 16.14 -3.13
CA ALA A 38 -3.11 14.72 -3.42
C ALA A 38 -2.20 13.94 -2.45
N SER A 39 -2.80 13.23 -1.51
CA SER A 39 -2.04 12.48 -0.51
C SER A 39 -1.49 11.23 -1.16
N CYS A 40 -0.31 10.78 -0.74
CA CYS A 40 0.31 9.60 -1.33
C CYS A 40 -0.55 8.36 -1.03
N PRO A 41 -0.95 7.56 -2.03
CA PRO A 41 -1.85 6.42 -1.81
C PRO A 41 -1.21 5.24 -1.06
N LEU A 42 0.08 5.33 -0.70
CA LEU A 42 0.82 4.29 0.02
C LEU A 42 1.07 4.63 1.49
N CYS A 43 1.44 5.87 1.79
CA CYS A 43 1.73 6.31 3.16
C CYS A 43 0.71 7.32 3.71
N VAL A 44 -0.22 7.81 2.87
CA VAL A 44 -1.23 8.82 3.23
C VAL A 44 -0.60 10.15 3.68
N GLU A 45 0.66 10.38 3.32
CA GLU A 45 1.38 11.63 3.58
C GLU A 45 1.08 12.66 2.48
N GLU A 46 1.10 13.95 2.84
CA GLU A 46 0.84 15.05 1.91
C GLU A 46 1.97 15.13 0.86
N MET A 47 1.64 15.00 -0.42
CA MET A 47 2.63 15.11 -1.50
C MET A 47 3.04 16.57 -1.70
N ASP A 48 4.34 16.85 -1.70
CA ASP A 48 4.86 18.19 -2.00
C ASP A 48 4.98 18.45 -3.52
N LEU A 49 5.35 19.67 -3.91
CA LEU A 49 5.39 20.07 -5.33
C LEU A 49 6.32 19.18 -6.19
N THR A 50 7.37 18.63 -5.57
CA THR A 50 8.28 17.68 -6.20
C THR A 50 7.64 16.32 -6.40
N ASP A 51 6.90 15.83 -5.40
CA ASP A 51 6.11 14.59 -5.53
C ASP A 51 5.04 14.72 -6.62
N MET A 52 4.32 15.85 -6.64
CA MET A 52 3.22 16.11 -7.58
C MET A 52 3.67 16.24 -9.03
N SER A 53 4.92 16.61 -9.27
CA SER A 53 5.48 16.74 -10.63
C SER A 53 6.18 15.47 -11.10
N PHE A 54 6.34 14.46 -10.24
CA PHE A 54 7.06 13.22 -10.53
C PHE A 54 6.13 12.05 -10.89
N PHE A 55 6.29 11.51 -12.10
CA PHE A 55 5.56 10.34 -12.58
C PHE A 55 6.53 9.20 -12.90
N PRO A 56 6.79 8.31 -11.94
CA PRO A 56 7.78 7.24 -12.11
C PRO A 56 7.29 6.13 -13.06
N CYS A 57 5.97 5.99 -13.26
CA CYS A 57 5.41 5.00 -14.16
C CYS A 57 4.66 5.64 -15.34
N PRO A 58 4.81 5.13 -16.59
CA PRO A 58 4.06 5.63 -17.74
C PRO A 58 2.54 5.36 -17.67
N CYS A 59 2.06 4.58 -16.70
CA CYS A 59 0.62 4.36 -16.48
C CYS A 59 -0.07 5.53 -15.76
N GLY A 60 0.68 6.57 -15.35
CA GLY A 60 0.14 7.74 -14.67
C GLY A 60 -0.14 7.54 -13.17
N TYR A 61 0.30 6.41 -12.59
CA TYR A 61 0.17 6.19 -11.15
C TYR A 61 1.28 6.94 -10.40
N GLN A 62 0.87 7.81 -9.48
CA GLN A 62 1.73 8.73 -8.74
C GLN A 62 1.84 8.33 -7.27
N VAL A 63 3.06 8.41 -6.75
CA VAL A 63 3.44 8.14 -5.36
C VAL A 63 4.50 9.16 -4.95
N CYS A 64 4.61 9.48 -3.66
CA CYS A 64 5.66 10.38 -3.19
C CYS A 64 7.06 9.79 -3.42
N LEU A 65 8.08 10.66 -3.44
CA LEU A 65 9.48 10.30 -3.62
C LEU A 65 9.97 9.31 -2.56
N LEU A 66 9.52 9.45 -1.30
CA LEU A 66 9.89 8.53 -0.23
C LEU A 66 9.37 7.12 -0.51
N CYS A 67 8.11 6.99 -0.90
CA CYS A 67 7.52 5.70 -1.26
C CYS A 67 8.14 5.13 -2.54
N PHE A 68 8.43 5.96 -3.54
CA PHE A 68 9.15 5.53 -4.73
C PHE A 68 10.54 4.98 -4.38
N ASN A 69 11.32 5.69 -3.55
CA ASN A 69 12.63 5.25 -3.09
C ASN A 69 12.55 3.93 -2.30
N TYR A 70 11.55 3.79 -1.42
CA TYR A 70 11.31 2.54 -0.73
C TYR A 70 10.98 1.40 -1.72
N ILE A 71 10.11 1.64 -2.71
CA ILE A 71 9.78 0.62 -3.72
C ILE A 71 10.99 0.24 -4.58
N GLN A 72 11.84 1.21 -4.90
CA GLN A 72 13.01 1.03 -5.76
C GLN A 72 14.18 0.34 -5.04
N ASN A 73 14.36 0.60 -3.74
CA ASN A 73 15.50 0.10 -2.97
C ASN A 73 15.15 -1.14 -2.14
N GLU A 74 13.94 -1.19 -1.56
CA GLU A 74 13.49 -2.22 -0.63
C GLU A 74 12.29 -3.03 -1.16
N GLY A 75 11.53 -2.48 -2.10
CA GLY A 75 10.37 -3.11 -2.72
C GLY A 75 10.70 -3.95 -3.96
N ASN A 76 9.69 -4.19 -4.79
CA ASN A 76 9.79 -5.00 -6.02
C ASN A 76 10.15 -4.17 -7.26
N LYS A 77 10.46 -2.87 -7.11
CA LYS A 77 10.74 -1.94 -8.22
C LYS A 77 9.62 -1.88 -9.27
N GLN A 78 8.39 -2.27 -8.91
CA GLN A 78 7.27 -2.29 -9.83
C GLN A 78 6.19 -1.30 -9.39
N CYS A 79 5.52 -0.72 -10.37
CA CYS A 79 4.38 0.15 -10.13
C CYS A 79 3.25 -0.61 -9.42
N PRO A 80 2.71 -0.08 -8.30
CA PRO A 80 1.60 -0.72 -7.57
C PRO A 80 0.33 -0.90 -8.40
N ALA A 81 0.08 -0.03 -9.39
CA ALA A 81 -1.11 -0.08 -10.22
C ALA A 81 -0.99 -1.06 -11.40
N CYS A 82 0.10 -0.98 -12.18
CA CYS A 82 0.23 -1.71 -13.44
C CYS A 82 1.28 -2.83 -13.42
N ARG A 83 2.05 -2.95 -12.32
CA ARG A 83 3.15 -3.93 -12.14
C ARG A 83 4.31 -3.78 -13.12
N THR A 84 4.37 -2.70 -13.89
CA THR A 84 5.51 -2.38 -14.74
C THR A 84 6.72 -2.03 -13.90
N GLU A 85 7.89 -2.58 -14.23
CA GLU A 85 9.16 -2.23 -13.60
C GLU A 85 9.50 -0.76 -13.84
N TYR A 86 9.88 -0.06 -12.78
CA TYR A 86 10.38 1.31 -12.84
C TYR A 86 11.74 1.32 -13.53
N LYS A 87 11.77 1.88 -14.74
CA LYS A 87 12.98 2.12 -15.50
C LYS A 87 13.27 3.62 -15.50
N GLU A 88 14.51 3.97 -15.22
CA GLU A 88 14.97 5.36 -15.14
C GLU A 88 14.68 6.15 -16.42
N ASP A 89 14.69 5.48 -17.58
CA ASP A 89 14.35 6.05 -18.89
C ASP A 89 12.86 6.43 -19.06
N ASN A 90 11.99 6.00 -18.15
CA ASN A 90 10.53 6.20 -18.27
C ASN A 90 9.97 7.22 -17.27
N PHE A 91 10.83 7.84 -16.47
CA PHE A 91 10.41 8.87 -15.52
C PHE A 91 9.99 10.13 -16.28
N LYS A 92 8.75 10.56 -16.07
CA LYS A 92 8.24 11.82 -16.61
C LYS A 92 8.16 12.83 -15.48
N THR A 93 8.74 14.00 -15.68
CA THR A 93 8.48 15.16 -14.84
C THR A 93 7.54 16.10 -15.59
N ASN A 94 6.42 16.49 -14.96
CA ASN A 94 5.57 17.54 -15.49
C ASN A 94 6.24 18.90 -15.24
N THR A 95 7.25 19.22 -16.03
CA THR A 95 7.68 20.61 -16.21
C THR A 95 6.77 21.21 -17.28
N PRO A 96 6.19 22.41 -17.09
CA PRO A 96 5.46 23.08 -18.15
C PRO A 96 6.36 23.17 -19.40
N PRO A 97 5.86 22.86 -20.61
CA PRO A 97 6.63 23.09 -21.82
C PRO A 97 6.86 24.59 -21.94
N GLU A 98 8.07 25.03 -21.61
CA GLU A 98 8.51 26.36 -21.97
C GLU A 98 8.49 26.42 -23.50
N LYS A 99 7.76 27.40 -24.02
CA LYS A 99 7.49 27.60 -25.44
C LYS A 99 8.82 27.83 -26.15
N THR A 100 9.43 26.79 -26.73
CA THR A 100 10.50 26.97 -27.71
C THR A 100 9.87 27.49 -28.99
N LYS A 101 9.80 28.82 -29.08
CA LYS A 101 9.82 29.51 -30.38
C LYS A 101 11.15 29.15 -31.06
N LYS A 102 11.05 29.05 -32.38
CA LYS A 102 12.10 28.85 -33.37
C LYS A 102 13.33 29.73 -33.08
N ASP A 103 14.52 29.28 -33.47
CA ASP A 103 15.31 29.83 -34.58
C ASP A 103 16.74 29.24 -34.57
N ALA A 104 17.39 29.26 -35.74
CA ALA A 104 18.62 28.54 -36.08
C ALA A 104 19.92 29.13 -35.48
N GLY A 105 20.97 28.30 -35.39
CA GLY A 105 22.35 28.71 -35.67
C GLY A 105 23.47 28.36 -34.67
N SER A 106 24.40 27.52 -35.14
CA SER A 106 25.87 27.48 -34.92
C SER A 106 26.51 26.82 -33.67
N ALA A 107 27.46 25.90 -33.97
CA ALA A 107 28.81 25.57 -33.44
C ALA A 107 29.19 25.92 -31.96
N ASP A 108 30.03 25.18 -31.23
CA ASP A 108 31.26 24.45 -31.56
C ASP A 108 31.53 23.27 -30.57
N ASP A 109 32.36 22.33 -31.04
CA ASP A 109 33.28 21.35 -30.43
C ASP A 109 33.37 21.12 -28.90
N ASP A 110 33.40 19.84 -28.49
CA ASP A 110 34.54 19.30 -27.72
C ASP A 110 34.64 17.76 -27.86
N GLU A 111 35.83 17.32 -28.27
CA GLU A 111 36.23 15.96 -28.58
C GLU A 111 36.80 15.28 -27.33
N GLY A 112 36.36 14.06 -27.02
CA GLY A 112 36.94 13.28 -25.92
C GLY A 112 36.55 11.80 -25.96
N GLY A 113 37.36 11.01 -26.67
CA GLY A 113 37.22 9.55 -26.74
C GLY A 113 37.75 8.81 -25.52
N TRP A 114 37.21 7.61 -25.26
CA TRP A 114 37.96 6.50 -24.67
C TRP A 114 37.45 5.17 -25.23
N GLU A 115 38.41 4.32 -25.55
CA GLU A 115 38.37 3.13 -26.40
C GLU A 115 37.71 1.87 -25.81
N LYS A 116 37.50 0.93 -26.74
CA LYS A 116 37.11 -0.48 -26.60
C LYS A 116 37.69 -1.21 -25.39
N GLY A 117 36.86 -2.05 -24.77
CA GLY A 117 37.32 -3.13 -23.89
C GLY A 117 36.29 -4.25 -23.76
N GLY A 118 36.32 -5.21 -24.68
CA GLY A 118 35.59 -6.46 -24.52
C GLY A 118 36.21 -7.31 -23.40
N SER A 119 35.37 -7.95 -22.58
CA SER A 119 35.80 -9.07 -21.75
C SER A 119 34.65 -10.06 -21.54
N LYS A 120 34.72 -11.15 -22.31
CA LYS A 120 34.00 -12.38 -22.03
C LYS A 120 34.48 -12.91 -20.67
N ARG A 121 33.58 -13.08 -19.71
CA ARG A 121 33.78 -14.03 -18.60
C ARG A 121 32.51 -14.84 -18.37
N THR A 122 32.59 -16.08 -18.83
CA THR A 122 31.82 -17.21 -18.35
C THR A 122 32.09 -17.39 -16.86
N GLY A 123 31.04 -17.32 -16.05
CA GLY A 123 31.08 -17.65 -14.64
C GLY A 123 29.69 -18.09 -14.22
N LYS A 124 29.46 -19.41 -14.20
CA LYS A 124 28.34 -20.02 -13.49
C LYS A 124 28.48 -19.66 -12.02
N ALA A 125 27.74 -18.66 -11.55
CA ALA A 125 27.43 -18.49 -10.14
C ALA A 125 25.95 -18.80 -10.00
N GLN A 126 25.65 -19.89 -9.28
CA GLN A 126 24.30 -20.21 -8.86
C GLN A 126 23.74 -18.98 -8.13
N ALA A 127 22.82 -18.28 -8.80
CA ALA A 127 22.09 -17.17 -8.23
C ALA A 127 21.20 -17.75 -7.12
N ARG A 128 21.70 -17.67 -5.88
CA ARG A 128 20.87 -17.87 -4.71
C ARG A 128 19.95 -16.66 -4.64
N GLU A 129 18.80 -16.81 -5.29
CA GLU A 129 17.69 -15.88 -5.39
C GLU A 129 17.37 -15.32 -4.00
N ARG A 130 17.59 -14.02 -3.81
CA ARG A 130 17.25 -13.31 -2.57
C ARG A 130 15.73 -13.17 -2.49
N LYS A 131 15.05 -14.20 -1.99
CA LYS A 131 13.61 -14.16 -1.68
C LYS A 131 13.34 -13.05 -0.66
N GLN A 132 12.54 -12.06 -1.04
CA GLN A 132 12.11 -10.96 -0.16
C GLN A 132 11.34 -11.56 1.03
N GLY A 133 11.87 -11.36 2.25
CA GLY A 133 11.35 -11.96 3.46
C GLY A 133 10.04 -11.29 3.90
N VAL A 134 8.93 -12.02 3.86
CA VAL A 134 7.71 -11.63 4.60
C VAL A 134 8.04 -11.74 6.08
N THR A 135 8.04 -10.62 6.80
CA THR A 135 8.32 -10.61 8.24
C THR A 135 7.02 -10.83 9.01
N PHE A 136 7.01 -11.78 9.94
CA PHE A 136 5.88 -12.04 10.83
C PHE A 136 6.19 -11.51 12.24
N PRO A 137 6.03 -10.20 12.49
CA PRO A 137 6.36 -9.63 13.80
C PRO A 137 5.48 -10.23 14.90
N GLY A 138 6.10 -10.58 16.03
CA GLY A 138 5.39 -11.15 17.18
C GLY A 138 5.25 -12.67 17.19
N PHE A 139 5.78 -13.37 16.16
CA PHE A 139 5.99 -14.82 16.19
C PHE A 139 7.47 -15.12 16.43
N THR A 140 7.75 -16.14 17.25
CA THR A 140 9.13 -16.60 17.52
C THR A 140 9.20 -18.13 17.42
N GLY A 141 10.41 -18.69 17.43
CA GLY A 141 10.62 -20.13 17.45
C GLY A 141 10.09 -20.85 16.21
N ARG A 142 9.51 -22.04 16.42
CA ARG A 142 9.08 -22.93 15.33
C ARG A 142 7.92 -22.38 14.51
N VAL A 143 7.02 -21.62 15.13
CA VAL A 143 5.86 -21.02 14.46
C VAL A 143 6.30 -19.99 13.42
N HIS A 144 7.30 -19.16 13.78
CA HIS A 144 7.89 -18.19 12.86
C HIS A 144 8.56 -18.88 11.65
N GLU A 145 9.32 -19.95 11.90
CA GLU A 145 9.98 -20.72 10.84
C GLU A 145 8.96 -21.34 9.87
N MET A 146 7.87 -21.90 10.39
CA MET A 146 6.80 -22.47 9.57
C MET A 146 6.04 -21.43 8.74
N LEU A 147 5.81 -20.23 9.29
CA LEU A 147 5.21 -19.12 8.53
C LEU A 147 6.12 -18.67 7.38
N HIS A 148 7.42 -18.53 7.62
CA HIS A 148 8.40 -18.27 6.57
C HIS A 148 8.48 -19.39 5.54
N GLN A 149 8.40 -20.64 5.98
CA GLN A 149 8.38 -21.79 5.08
C GLN A 149 7.13 -21.77 4.20
N ALA A 150 5.95 -21.43 4.74
CA ALA A 150 4.71 -21.28 3.99
C ALA A 150 4.80 -20.19 2.92
N VAL A 151 5.57 -19.12 3.18
CA VAL A 151 5.86 -18.08 2.20
C VAL A 151 6.85 -18.57 1.14
N ASP A 152 7.91 -19.28 1.54
CA ASP A 152 8.95 -19.78 0.65
C ASP A 152 8.40 -20.73 -0.43
N ILE A 153 7.44 -21.58 -0.05
CA ILE A 153 6.71 -22.51 -0.92
C ILE A 153 5.55 -21.84 -1.68
N GLY A 154 5.34 -20.53 -1.53
CA GLY A 154 4.29 -19.77 -2.19
C GLY A 154 2.86 -20.07 -1.71
N HIS A 155 2.70 -20.72 -0.55
CA HIS A 155 1.39 -21.00 0.03
C HIS A 155 0.75 -19.74 0.61
N VAL A 156 1.55 -18.78 1.05
CA VAL A 156 1.11 -17.48 1.60
C VAL A 156 1.97 -16.37 0.99
N THR A 157 1.35 -15.24 0.65
CA THR A 157 2.02 -14.02 0.18
C THR A 157 1.69 -12.85 1.11
N LYS A 158 2.37 -11.71 0.95
CA LYS A 158 2.12 -10.53 1.78
C LYS A 158 0.67 -10.07 1.63
N GLY A 159 -0.08 -10.06 2.75
CA GLY A 159 -1.49 -9.67 2.78
C GLY A 159 -2.51 -10.80 2.57
N ASP A 160 -2.07 -12.05 2.38
CA ASP A 160 -2.97 -13.20 2.30
C ASP A 160 -3.59 -13.62 3.64
N LEU A 161 -2.98 -13.16 4.75
CA LEU A 161 -3.44 -13.38 6.12
C LEU A 161 -3.76 -12.03 6.74
N ASP A 162 -5.01 -11.85 7.16
CA ASP A 162 -5.49 -10.63 7.82
C ASP A 162 -4.93 -10.54 9.25
N ASP A 163 -4.82 -9.32 9.77
CA ASP A 163 -4.30 -9.05 11.13
C ASP A 163 -5.08 -9.84 12.20
N ARG A 164 -6.38 -10.03 11.99
CA ARG A 164 -7.21 -10.84 12.88
C ARG A 164 -6.76 -12.29 12.94
N ALA A 165 -6.50 -12.91 11.79
CA ALA A 165 -6.06 -14.30 11.71
C ALA A 165 -4.68 -14.50 12.35
N LEU A 166 -3.77 -13.53 12.15
CA LEU A 166 -2.47 -13.52 12.80
C LEU A 166 -2.59 -13.32 14.32
N ALA A 167 -3.48 -12.43 14.77
CA ALA A 167 -3.75 -12.24 16.19
C ALA A 167 -4.30 -13.51 16.84
N ASP A 168 -5.26 -14.19 16.21
CA ASP A 168 -5.84 -15.42 16.74
C ASP A 168 -4.80 -16.56 16.76
N LEU A 169 -3.92 -16.66 15.75
CA LEU A 169 -2.79 -17.60 15.73
C LEU A 169 -1.78 -17.31 16.86
N LYS A 170 -1.58 -16.04 17.22
CA LYS A 170 -0.67 -15.63 18.31
C LYS A 170 -1.19 -15.96 19.71
N HIS A 171 -2.52 -16.00 19.90
CA HIS A 171 -3.12 -16.37 21.19
C HIS A 171 -3.08 -17.88 21.47
N LEU A 172 -2.79 -18.70 20.46
CA LEU A 172 -2.60 -20.14 20.64
C LEU A 172 -1.27 -20.44 21.35
N PRO A 173 -1.22 -21.49 22.19
CA PRO A 173 0.05 -22.01 22.67
C PRO A 173 0.88 -22.50 21.48
N GLU A 174 2.21 -22.48 21.60
CA GLU A 174 3.13 -22.83 20.51
C GLU A 174 2.78 -24.18 19.86
N ARG A 175 2.47 -25.19 20.68
CA ARG A 175 2.03 -26.52 20.19
C ARG A 175 0.78 -26.45 19.32
N GLY A 176 -0.20 -25.62 19.68
CA GLY A 176 -1.42 -25.40 18.92
C GLY A 176 -1.15 -24.66 17.61
N ALA A 177 -0.36 -23.58 17.65
CA ALA A 177 0.00 -22.82 16.46
C ALA A 177 0.79 -23.66 15.45
N VAL A 178 1.70 -24.52 15.92
CA VAL A 178 2.42 -25.49 15.07
C VAL A 178 1.44 -26.50 14.43
N ALA A 179 0.46 -26.99 15.19
CA ALA A 179 -0.56 -27.90 14.65
C ALA A 179 -1.40 -27.24 13.55
N VAL A 180 -1.84 -25.99 13.78
CA VAL A 180 -2.58 -25.20 12.79
C VAL A 180 -1.77 -25.04 11.50
N LEU A 181 -0.53 -24.57 11.60
CA LEU A 181 0.32 -24.36 10.43
C LEU A 181 0.65 -25.67 9.72
N SER A 182 0.78 -26.78 10.45
CA SER A 182 0.98 -28.09 9.84
C SER A 182 -0.26 -28.57 9.07
N GLU A 183 -1.46 -28.40 9.61
CA GLU A 183 -2.72 -28.68 8.88
C GLU A 183 -2.87 -27.77 7.67
N PHE A 184 -2.53 -26.49 7.81
CA PHE A 184 -2.55 -25.52 6.73
C PHE A 184 -1.63 -25.95 5.58
N MET A 185 -0.35 -26.21 5.84
CA MET A 185 0.63 -26.57 4.80
C MET A 185 0.39 -27.95 4.15
N LYS A 186 -0.40 -28.84 4.75
CA LYS A 186 -0.76 -30.14 4.16
C LYS A 186 -1.82 -30.04 3.07
N LYS A 187 -2.50 -28.90 2.96
CA LYS A 187 -3.65 -28.72 2.07
C LYS A 187 -3.25 -27.95 0.82
N ASP A 188 -3.93 -28.23 -0.29
CA ASP A 188 -3.71 -27.53 -1.55
C ASP A 188 -4.17 -26.07 -1.48
N MET A 189 -3.22 -25.15 -1.28
CA MET A 189 -3.49 -23.71 -1.16
C MET A 189 -3.90 -23.05 -2.48
N THR A 190 -3.60 -23.65 -3.62
CA THR A 190 -3.95 -23.12 -4.95
C THR A 190 -5.47 -23.07 -5.20
N ARG A 191 -6.23 -23.92 -4.49
CA ARG A 191 -7.70 -23.98 -4.57
C ARG A 191 -8.38 -23.04 -3.60
N ILE A 192 -7.66 -22.54 -2.61
CA ILE A 192 -8.22 -21.79 -1.49
C ILE A 192 -8.22 -20.31 -1.86
N ARG A 193 -9.43 -19.78 -2.09
CA ARG A 193 -9.64 -18.40 -2.55
C ARG A 193 -9.42 -17.36 -1.46
N ASN A 194 -9.57 -17.75 -0.18
CA ASN A 194 -9.37 -16.90 0.99
C ASN A 194 -8.57 -17.68 2.05
N LYS A 195 -7.28 -17.34 2.18
CA LYS A 195 -6.33 -18.04 3.06
C LYS A 195 -6.53 -17.68 4.53
N SER A 196 -6.86 -16.43 4.86
CA SER A 196 -7.22 -16.00 6.22
C SER A 196 -8.41 -16.79 6.77
N ALA A 197 -9.49 -16.90 6.01
CA ALA A 197 -10.69 -17.62 6.43
C ALA A 197 -10.42 -19.12 6.63
N PHE A 198 -9.60 -19.70 5.76
CA PHE A 198 -9.20 -21.09 5.88
C PHE A 198 -8.33 -21.34 7.12
N LEU A 199 -7.33 -20.49 7.36
CA LEU A 199 -6.48 -20.55 8.55
C LEU A 199 -7.33 -20.43 9.82
N ASN A 200 -8.24 -19.46 9.87
CA ASN A 200 -9.17 -19.28 10.99
C ASN A 200 -10.06 -20.52 11.21
N GLY A 201 -10.51 -21.17 10.14
CA GLY A 201 -11.26 -22.41 10.24
C GLY A 201 -10.45 -23.58 10.85
N ILE A 202 -9.12 -23.59 10.68
CA ILE A 202 -8.23 -24.55 11.36
C ILE A 202 -7.99 -24.11 12.81
N ILE A 203 -7.75 -22.82 13.05
CA ILE A 203 -7.55 -22.25 14.39
C ILE A 203 -8.73 -22.59 15.30
N CYS A 204 -9.98 -22.38 14.86
CA CYS A 204 -11.16 -22.71 15.68
C CYS A 204 -11.22 -24.18 16.06
N ARG A 205 -10.88 -25.09 15.13
CA ARG A 205 -10.86 -26.54 15.38
C ARG A 205 -9.79 -26.93 16.40
N VAL A 206 -8.58 -26.38 16.27
CA VAL A 206 -7.48 -26.64 17.20
C VAL A 206 -7.73 -26.01 18.57
N GLN A 207 -8.35 -24.82 18.64
CA GLN A 207 -8.76 -24.22 19.92
C GLN A 207 -9.80 -25.08 20.64
N GLU A 208 -10.78 -25.64 19.92
CA GLU A 208 -11.77 -26.54 20.52
C GLU A 208 -11.11 -27.83 21.04
N GLU A 209 -10.14 -28.38 20.32
CA GLU A 209 -9.39 -29.57 20.75
C GLU A 209 -8.52 -29.31 21.99
N LEU A 210 -7.91 -28.13 22.09
CA LEU A 210 -7.10 -27.73 23.25
C LEU A 210 -7.94 -27.37 24.48
N ALA A 211 -9.22 -27.03 24.29
CA ALA A 211 -10.14 -26.70 25.37
C ALA A 211 -10.83 -27.93 25.99
N ARG A 212 -10.67 -29.11 25.38
CA ARG A 212 -11.15 -30.40 25.90
C ARG A 212 -10.11 -31.08 26.79
#